data_AF-A0A7D9IFP7-F1
#
_entry.id   AF-A0A7D9IFP7-F1
#
_cell.length_a   1.000
_cell.length_b   1.000
_cell.length_c   1.000
_cell.angle_alpha   90.00
_cell.angle_beta   90.00
_cell.angle_gamma   90.00
#
_symmetry.space_group_name_H-M   'P 1'
#
loop_
_entity.id
_entity.type
_entity.pdbx_description
1 polymer ?
#
loop_
_entity_poly.entity_id
_entity_poly.type
_entity_poly.pdbx_seq_one_letter_code
_entity_poly.pdbx_strand_id
1 'polypeptide(L)'
;MLLAYIMIPVVEKEVNDFKDVVWNTHRIRAQKDTYLPNGVPNHMCSFPEKYGLQECGIPVTDDQLEEVAVESGVLDVPDDYLTTEFREECERIVDLKHLQPSDCKEAFLFLKQHFRH
;
A
#
# COMPACT_ATOMS: atom_id res chain seq x y z
N MET A 1 14.47 -10.71 8.02
CA MET A 1 13.67 -9.75 8.79
C MET A 1 14.19 -8.32 8.73
N LEU A 2 15.50 -8.04 8.91
CA LEU A 2 16.02 -6.65 8.84
C LEU A 2 15.69 -5.94 7.52
N LEU A 3 15.82 -6.62 6.39
CA LEU A 3 15.46 -6.06 5.08
C LEU A 3 13.96 -5.73 4.99
N ALA A 4 13.11 -6.60 5.54
CA ALA A 4 11.66 -6.41 5.54
C ALA A 4 11.27 -5.20 6.40
N TYR A 5 11.89 -5.04 7.58
CA TYR A 5 11.71 -3.88 8.45
C TYR A 5 11.99 -2.55 7.72
N ILE A 6 13.08 -2.48 6.94
CA ILE A 6 13.40 -1.27 6.15
C ILE A 6 12.47 -1.12 4.95
N MET A 7 12.36 -2.17 4.11
CA MET A 7 11.81 -2.03 2.76
C MET A 7 10.28 -2.00 2.72
N ILE A 8 9.58 -2.75 3.58
CA ILE A 8 8.12 -2.81 3.53
C ILE A 8 7.50 -1.43 3.79
N PRO A 9 7.86 -0.70 4.87
CA PRO A 9 7.31 0.64 5.11
C PRO A 9 7.68 1.66 4.04
N VAL A 10 8.90 1.58 3.48
CA VAL A 10 9.33 2.47 2.39
C VAL A 10 8.51 2.20 1.13
N VAL A 11 8.36 0.93 0.73
CA VAL A 11 7.55 0.56 -0.44
C VAL A 11 6.09 0.94 -0.24
N GLU A 12 5.53 0.69 0.94
CA GLU A 12 4.16 1.07 1.27
C GLU A 12 3.95 2.58 1.14
N LYS A 13 4.86 3.38 1.69
CA LYS A 13 4.82 4.84 1.56
C LYS A 13 4.88 5.27 0.10
N GLU A 14 5.83 4.78 -0.69
CA GLU A 14 5.97 5.16 -2.11
C GLU A 14 4.74 4.77 -2.94
N VAL A 15 4.16 3.60 -2.67
CA VAL A 15 2.94 3.14 -3.35
C VAL A 15 1.74 4.01 -2.96
N ASN A 16 1.61 4.37 -1.69
CA ASN A 16 0.54 5.27 -1.22
C ASN A 16 0.70 6.68 -1.78
N ASP A 17 1.90 7.25 -1.74
CA ASP A 17 2.20 8.57 -2.31
C ASP A 17 1.92 8.58 -3.82
N PHE A 18 2.33 7.55 -4.56
CA PHE A 18 2.02 7.42 -5.98
C PHE A 18 0.51 7.32 -6.23
N LYS A 19 -0.19 6.47 -5.46
CA LYS A 19 -1.64 6.30 -5.54
C LYS A 19 -2.36 7.63 -5.34
N ASP A 20 -2.02 8.37 -4.29
CA ASP A 20 -2.75 9.56 -3.84
C ASP A 20 -2.38 10.83 -4.59
N VAL A 21 -1.13 10.96 -5.06
CA VAL A 21 -0.64 12.18 -5.70
C VAL A 21 -0.61 12.08 -7.22
N VAL A 22 -0.43 10.88 -7.79
CA VAL A 22 -0.27 10.69 -9.24
C VAL A 22 -1.44 9.92 -9.82
N TRP A 23 -1.65 8.68 -9.37
CA TRP A 23 -2.61 7.78 -10.00
C TRP A 23 -4.06 8.27 -9.86
N ASN A 24 -4.47 8.65 -8.65
CA ASN A 24 -5.87 9.01 -8.40
C ASN A 24 -6.23 10.45 -8.76
N THR A 25 -5.25 11.28 -9.13
CA THR A 25 -5.44 12.71 -9.42
C THR A 25 -5.22 13.07 -10.89
N HIS A 26 -4.41 12.28 -11.62
CA HIS A 26 -4.15 12.58 -13.02
C HIS A 26 -5.42 12.46 -13.86
N ARG A 27 -5.53 13.31 -14.88
CA ARG A 27 -6.62 13.24 -15.84
C ARG A 27 -6.16 12.47 -17.08
N ILE A 28 -6.78 11.31 -17.29
CA ILE A 28 -6.66 10.53 -18.51
C ILE A 28 -7.31 11.31 -19.66
N ARG A 29 -6.57 11.48 -20.76
CA ARG A 29 -7.03 12.21 -21.94
C ARG A 29 -7.89 11.32 -22.83
N ALA A 30 -8.88 11.93 -23.49
CA ALA A 30 -9.65 11.26 -24.52
C ALA A 30 -8.75 10.89 -25.71
N GLN A 31 -8.80 9.63 -26.14
CA GLN A 31 -8.12 9.16 -27.35
C GLN A 31 -9.15 8.88 -28.45
N LYS A 32 -8.89 9.42 -29.65
CA LYS A 32 -9.75 9.18 -30.82
C LYS A 32 -9.82 7.69 -31.15
N ASP A 33 -11.00 7.26 -31.57
CA ASP A 33 -11.26 5.90 -32.04
C ASP A 33 -10.95 4.80 -31.01
N THR A 34 -11.14 5.10 -29.72
CA THR A 34 -11.03 4.13 -28.63
C THR A 34 -12.24 4.19 -27.70
N TYR A 35 -12.55 3.06 -27.07
CA TYR A 35 -13.58 2.94 -26.03
C TYR A 35 -13.00 3.03 -24.62
N LEU A 36 -11.85 3.68 -24.46
CA LEU A 36 -11.20 3.79 -23.16
C LEU A 36 -11.84 4.93 -22.33
N PRO A 37 -12.10 4.70 -21.04
CA PRO A 37 -12.61 5.74 -20.16
C PRO A 37 -11.59 6.87 -20.05
N ASN A 38 -12.09 8.11 -19.99
CA ASN A 38 -11.29 9.31 -19.82
C ASN A 38 -11.82 10.11 -18.62
N GLY A 39 -10.95 10.86 -17.96
CA GLY A 39 -11.27 11.51 -16.69
C GLY A 39 -10.25 11.23 -15.60
N VAL A 40 -10.62 11.51 -14.36
CA VAL A 40 -9.77 11.29 -13.19
C VAL A 40 -10.14 9.94 -12.58
N PRO A 41 -9.21 8.97 -12.45
CA PRO A 41 -9.52 7.59 -12.02
C PRO A 41 -10.40 7.51 -10.78
N ASN A 42 -10.06 8.26 -9.72
CA ASN A 42 -10.83 8.23 -8.49
C ASN A 42 -12.27 8.74 -8.69
N HIS A 43 -12.46 9.79 -9.50
CA HIS A 43 -13.79 10.30 -9.79
C HIS A 43 -14.61 9.37 -10.68
N MET A 44 -13.96 8.69 -11.63
CA MET A 44 -14.63 7.71 -12.50
C MET A 44 -15.10 6.51 -11.68
N CYS A 45 -14.32 6.09 -10.69
CA CYS A 45 -14.69 5.01 -9.78
C CYS A 45 -15.83 5.42 -8.84
N SER A 46 -15.77 6.61 -8.23
CA SER A 46 -16.79 7.04 -7.26
C SER A 46 -18.07 7.61 -7.88
N PHE A 47 -18.03 8.09 -9.13
CA PHE A 47 -19.17 8.73 -9.81
C PHE A 47 -19.23 8.32 -11.30
N PRO A 48 -19.35 7.03 -11.61
CA PRO A 48 -19.25 6.52 -12.98
C PRO A 48 -20.22 7.20 -13.95
N GLU A 49 -21.43 7.56 -13.50
CA GLU A 49 -22.47 8.16 -14.35
C GLU A 49 -22.05 9.53 -14.90
N LYS A 50 -21.23 10.29 -14.16
CA LYS A 50 -20.71 11.59 -14.60
C LYS A 50 -19.72 11.48 -15.77
N TYR A 51 -19.25 10.27 -16.06
CA TYR A 51 -18.33 9.96 -17.14
C TYR A 51 -18.95 9.06 -18.21
N GLY A 52 -20.28 8.87 -18.18
CA GLY A 52 -20.98 7.97 -19.11
C GLY A 52 -20.69 6.49 -18.87
N LEU A 53 -20.21 6.16 -17.66
CA LEU A 53 -19.99 4.79 -17.18
C LEU A 53 -21.18 4.37 -16.31
N GLN A 54 -21.19 3.10 -15.90
CA GLN A 54 -22.19 2.53 -15.01
C GLN A 54 -21.52 1.99 -13.75
N GLU A 55 -22.20 2.11 -12.61
CA GLU A 55 -21.80 1.41 -11.38
C GLU A 55 -21.90 -0.11 -11.56
N CYS A 56 -20.75 -0.77 -11.51
CA CYS A 56 -20.61 -2.22 -11.66
C CYS A 56 -19.99 -2.88 -10.41
N GLY A 57 -19.77 -2.11 -9.34
CA GLY A 57 -19.32 -2.62 -8.06
C GLY A 57 -20.33 -3.60 -7.47
N ILE A 58 -19.80 -4.69 -6.92
CA ILE A 58 -20.60 -5.65 -6.18
C ILE A 58 -20.65 -5.16 -4.73
N PRO A 59 -21.84 -4.89 -4.16
CA PRO A 59 -21.94 -4.54 -2.76
C PRO A 59 -21.47 -5.74 -1.93
N VAL A 60 -20.51 -5.50 -1.03
CA VAL A 60 -20.00 -6.50 -0.10
C VAL A 60 -20.68 -6.29 1.24
N THR A 61 -21.29 -7.34 1.79
CA THR A 61 -21.89 -7.30 3.14
C THR A 61 -20.87 -7.69 4.20
N ASP A 62 -21.12 -7.28 5.44
CA ASP A 62 -20.28 -7.67 6.58
C ASP A 62 -20.22 -9.20 6.75
N ASP A 63 -21.34 -9.91 6.56
CA ASP A 63 -21.39 -11.38 6.59
C ASP A 63 -20.45 -12.01 5.55
N GLN A 64 -20.36 -11.44 4.35
CA GLN A 64 -19.45 -11.92 3.30
C GLN A 64 -17.98 -11.63 3.64
N LEU A 65 -17.70 -10.50 4.28
CA LEU A 65 -16.36 -10.20 4.77
C LEU A 65 -15.95 -11.18 5.88
N GLU A 66 -16.87 -11.52 6.79
CA GLU A 66 -16.62 -12.49 7.85
C GLU A 66 -16.36 -13.90 7.28
N GLU A 67 -17.18 -14.35 6.33
CA GLU A 67 -16.99 -15.64 5.64
C GLU A 67 -15.60 -15.72 5.00
N VAL A 68 -15.21 -14.70 4.23
CA VAL A 68 -13.89 -14.66 3.58
C VAL A 68 -12.76 -14.57 4.61
N ALA A 69 -12.96 -13.84 5.72
CA ALA A 69 -11.95 -13.71 6.76
C ALA A 69 -11.68 -15.05 7.45
N VAL A 70 -12.73 -15.84 7.71
CA VAL A 70 -12.60 -17.21 8.25
C VAL A 70 -11.96 -18.15 7.25
N GLU A 71 -12.43 -18.17 5.99
CA GLU A 71 -11.90 -19.05 4.94
C GLU A 71 -10.43 -18.75 4.60
N SER A 72 -10.04 -17.47 4.61
CA SER A 72 -8.66 -17.06 4.34
C SER A 72 -7.71 -17.27 5.51
N GLY A 73 -8.23 -17.46 6.74
CA GLY A 73 -7.43 -17.49 7.97
C GLY A 73 -6.71 -16.17 8.27
N VAL A 74 -7.14 -15.06 7.66
CA VAL A 74 -6.48 -13.74 7.82
C VAL A 74 -6.55 -13.24 9.26
N LEU A 75 -7.52 -13.72 10.05
CA LEU A 75 -7.66 -13.39 11.47
C LEU A 75 -6.72 -14.19 12.38
N ASP A 76 -6.16 -15.29 11.88
CA ASP A 76 -5.24 -16.15 12.64
C ASP A 76 -3.77 -15.74 12.46
N VAL A 77 -3.49 -14.82 11.53
CA VAL A 77 -2.14 -14.26 11.33
C VAL A 77 -1.96 -12.98 12.15
N PRO A 78 -0.77 -12.73 12.72
CA PRO A 78 -0.49 -11.46 13.36
C PRO A 78 -0.63 -10.30 12.37
N ASP A 79 -1.18 -9.18 12.84
CA ASP A 79 -1.29 -7.93 12.05
C ASP A 79 0.08 -7.45 11.53
N ASP A 80 1.14 -7.76 12.28
CA ASP A 80 2.51 -7.38 11.96
C ASP A 80 3.32 -8.57 11.43
N TYR A 81 4.09 -8.32 10.37
CA TYR A 81 5.02 -9.30 9.81
C TYR A 81 6.31 -9.45 10.64
N LEU A 82 6.48 -8.67 11.71
CA LEU A 82 7.57 -8.76 12.69
C LEU A 82 7.03 -9.11 14.07
N THR A 83 7.82 -9.84 14.86
CA THR A 83 7.55 -9.94 16.29
C THR A 83 7.80 -8.59 16.96
N THR A 84 7.10 -8.34 18.07
CA THR A 84 7.24 -7.10 18.85
C THR A 84 8.69 -6.86 19.26
N GLU A 85 9.38 -7.89 19.75
CA GLU A 85 10.78 -7.77 20.21
C GLU A 85 11.72 -7.41 19.06
N PHE A 86 11.50 -8.00 17.88
CA PHE A 86 12.31 -7.72 16.70
C PHE A 86 12.11 -6.28 16.21
N ARG A 87 10.86 -5.82 16.18
CA ARG A 87 10.50 -4.45 15.80
C ARG A 87 11.13 -3.44 16.74
N GLU A 88 10.93 -3.62 18.06
CA GLU A 88 11.48 -2.72 19.08
C GLU A 88 13.00 -2.63 18.96
N GLU A 89 13.70 -3.74 18.75
CA GLU A 89 15.15 -3.73 18.57
C GLU A 89 15.58 -2.92 17.34
N CYS A 90 14.87 -3.06 16.21
CA CYS A 90 15.17 -2.29 15.01
C CYS A 90 14.88 -0.79 15.19
N GLU A 91 13.76 -0.44 15.84
CA GLU A 91 13.35 0.95 16.10
C GLU A 91 14.32 1.70 17.01
N ARG A 92 15.03 0.99 17.90
CA ARG A 92 16.12 1.58 18.70
C ARG A 92 17.32 2.02 17.84
N ILE A 93 17.50 1.43 16.67
CA ILE A 93 18.68 1.61 15.82
C ILE A 93 18.38 2.57 14.66
N VAL A 94 17.25 2.40 13.99
CA VAL A 94 16.87 3.18 12.80
C VAL A 94 15.44 3.69 12.93
N ASP A 95 15.23 5.00 12.74
CA ASP A 95 13.90 5.58 12.54
C ASP A 95 13.55 5.59 11.05
N LEU A 96 12.41 5.01 10.69
CA LEU A 96 11.94 4.89 9.31
C LEU A 96 11.08 6.07 8.84
N LYS A 97 10.61 6.96 9.73
CA LYS A 97 9.60 8.00 9.41
C LYS A 97 9.98 8.88 8.23
N HIS A 98 11.26 9.19 8.09
CA HIS A 98 11.77 10.09 7.05
C HIS A 98 12.72 9.40 6.07
N LEU A 99 12.85 8.08 6.16
CA LEU A 99 13.73 7.32 5.29
C LEU A 99 13.28 7.44 3.84
N GLN A 100 14.19 7.81 2.95
CA GLN A 100 13.93 7.87 1.51
C GLN A 100 14.36 6.57 0.84
N PRO A 101 13.78 6.22 -0.33
CA PRO A 101 14.18 5.03 -1.08
C PRO A 101 15.67 4.98 -1.42
N SER A 102 16.30 6.15 -1.64
CA SER A 102 17.74 6.27 -1.91
C SER A 102 18.61 5.82 -0.75
N ASP A 103 18.10 5.93 0.48
CA ASP A 103 18.87 5.72 1.71
C ASP A 103 18.69 4.30 2.26
N CYS A 104 17.81 3.49 1.65
CA CYS A 104 17.50 2.13 2.10
C CYS A 104 18.73 1.24 2.22
N LYS A 105 19.68 1.37 1.30
CA LYS A 105 20.91 0.57 1.30
C LYS A 105 21.77 0.92 2.51
N GLU A 106 22.03 2.20 2.73
CA GLU A 106 22.83 2.71 3.84
C GLU A 106 22.16 2.40 5.19
N ALA A 107 20.85 2.61 5.29
CA ALA A 107 20.06 2.27 6.49
C ALA A 107 20.10 0.77 6.80
N PHE A 108 19.97 -0.08 5.78
CA PHE A 108 20.09 -1.53 5.97
C PHE A 108 21.48 -1.95 6.47
N LEU A 109 22.54 -1.39 5.88
CA LEU A 109 23.91 -1.67 6.31
C LEU A 109 24.15 -1.20 7.75
N PHE A 110 23.66 -0.02 8.10
CA PHE A 110 23.75 0.52 9.45
C PHE A 110 23.00 -0.36 10.46
N LEU A 111 21.75 -0.72 10.16
CA LEU A 111 20.94 -1.60 10.98
C LEU A 111 21.64 -2.94 11.19
N LYS A 112 22.14 -3.57 10.11
CA LYS A 112 22.84 -4.86 10.18
C LYS A 112 24.10 -4.82 11.06
N GLN A 113 24.82 -3.69 11.10
CA GLN A 113 26.02 -3.55 11.93
C GLN A 113 25.73 -3.39 13.42
N HIS A 114 24.58 -2.81 13.77
CA HIS A 114 24.23 -2.46 15.15
C HIS A 114 23.17 -3.39 15.77
N PHE A 115 22.53 -4.22 14.96
CA PHE A 115 21.57 -5.22 15.43
C PHE A 115 22.31 -6.33 16.20
N ARG A 116 21.97 -6.49 17.47
CA ARG A 116 22.52 -7.55 18.32
C ARG A 116 21.69 -8.81 18.15
N HIS A 117 22.37 -9.95 17.97
CA HIS A 117 21.73 -11.27 17.92
C HIS A 117 21.08 -11.64 19.25
#